data_AF-A0A8J2L6G8-F1
#
_entry.id   AF-A0A8J2L6G8-F1
#
_cell.length_a   1.000
_cell.length_b   1.000
_cell.length_c   1.000
_cell.angle_alpha   90.00
_cell.angle_beta   90.00
_cell.angle_gamma   90.00
#
_symmetry.space_group_name_H-M   'P 1'
#
loop_
_entity.id
_entity.type
_entity.pdbx_description
1 polymer ?
#
loop_
_entity_poly.entity_id
_entity_poly.type
_entity_poly.pdbx_seq_one_letter_code
_entity_poly.pdbx_strand_id
1 'polypeptide(L)'
;STDLFHNFGSFGPSIEKPGPDSFLTENPLVLLKSGRIANKVPWMAGVNENEGFVILGKMLQFFSSLELMKDDVWDNLLQHMIFYNKTLWPEVASAVKNKFFGNKLP
;
A
#
# COMPACT_ATOMS: atom_id res chain seq x y z
N SER A 1 16.98 -6.51 -13.72
CA SER A 1 16.99 -7.03 -12.34
C SER A 1 15.68 -6.66 -11.69
N THR A 2 14.90 -7.65 -11.27
CA THR A 2 13.59 -7.50 -10.62
C THR A 2 13.69 -7.17 -9.12
N ASP A 3 14.90 -6.99 -8.59
CA ASP A 3 15.20 -6.76 -7.18
C ASP A 3 14.81 -5.37 -6.63
N LEU A 4 14.43 -4.42 -7.50
CA LEU A 4 14.13 -3.03 -7.08
C LEU A 4 12.85 -2.88 -6.26
N PHE A 5 11.93 -3.85 -6.33
CA PHE A 5 10.63 -3.80 -5.66
C PHE A 5 10.54 -4.75 -4.45
N HIS A 6 11.62 -5.46 -4.12
CA HIS A 6 11.56 -6.59 -3.19
C HIS A 6 11.45 -6.22 -1.69
N ASN A 7 11.32 -4.96 -1.26
CA ASN A 7 11.59 -4.67 0.18
C ASN A 7 10.81 -3.58 0.91
N PHE A 8 9.69 -3.06 0.40
CA PHE A 8 8.88 -2.14 1.23
C PHE A 8 7.92 -2.85 2.23
N GLY A 9 7.93 -4.19 2.30
CA GLY A 9 7.04 -4.92 3.21
C GLY A 9 7.41 -6.39 3.49
N SER A 10 8.63 -6.83 3.15
CA SER A 10 9.07 -8.22 3.42
C SER A 10 9.20 -8.50 4.92
N PHE A 11 9.50 -7.47 5.70
CA PHE A 11 9.52 -7.50 7.16
C PHE A 11 8.71 -6.31 7.69
N GLY A 12 7.77 -6.59 8.58
CA GLY A 12 6.93 -5.58 9.19
C GLY A 12 6.17 -6.13 10.40
N PRO A 13 5.41 -5.27 11.11
CA PRO A 13 4.57 -5.72 12.21
C PRO A 13 3.60 -6.81 11.75
N SER A 14 3.47 -7.88 12.53
CA SER A 14 2.54 -8.97 12.26
C SER A 14 1.77 -9.34 13.52
N ILE A 15 0.66 -10.06 13.36
CA ILE A 15 -0.11 -10.55 14.50
C ILE A 15 0.62 -11.74 15.11
N GLU A 16 0.98 -11.61 16.37
CA GLU A 16 1.70 -12.61 17.15
C GLU A 16 0.74 -13.57 17.84
N LYS A 17 1.23 -14.77 18.16
CA LYS A 17 0.54 -15.64 19.12
C LYS A 17 0.65 -15.01 20.52
N PRO A 18 -0.41 -15.03 21.34
CA PRO A 18 -0.36 -14.49 22.70
C PRO A 18 0.76 -15.11 23.53
N GLY A 19 1.58 -14.27 24.16
CA GLY A 19 2.69 -14.67 25.02
C GLY A 19 3.07 -13.57 26.00
N PRO A 20 3.99 -13.82 26.94
CA PRO A 20 4.38 -12.83 27.95
C PRO A 20 4.97 -11.55 27.33
N ASP A 21 5.64 -11.67 26.18
CA ASP A 21 6.33 -10.55 25.52
C ASP A 21 5.72 -10.16 24.17
N SER A 22 4.52 -10.66 23.83
CA SER A 22 3.87 -10.34 22.56
C SER A 22 3.43 -8.87 22.52
N PHE A 23 3.75 -8.16 21.44
CA PHE A 23 3.43 -6.74 21.25
C PHE A 23 2.06 -6.55 20.59
N LEU A 24 1.78 -7.25 19.48
CA LEU A 24 0.54 -7.12 18.70
C LEU A 24 -0.15 -8.48 18.53
N THR A 25 -1.08 -8.80 19.41
CA THR A 25 -1.77 -10.11 19.43
C THR A 25 -3.06 -10.16 18.63
N GLU A 26 -3.48 -9.05 18.03
CA GLU A 26 -4.73 -8.95 17.29
C GLU A 26 -4.68 -7.84 16.24
N ASN A 27 -5.64 -7.83 15.32
CA ASN A 27 -5.75 -6.80 14.30
C ASN A 27 -5.87 -5.39 14.94
N PRO A 28 -4.99 -4.43 14.58
CA PRO A 28 -5.01 -3.08 15.15
C PRO A 28 -6.37 -2.37 15.07
N LEU A 29 -7.13 -2.59 14.00
CA LEU A 29 -8.45 -1.99 13.83
C LEU A 29 -9.46 -2.53 14.86
N VAL A 30 -9.35 -3.82 15.21
CA VAL A 30 -10.20 -4.44 16.22
C VAL A 30 -9.83 -3.92 17.61
N LEU A 31 -8.53 -3.86 17.92
CA LEU A 31 -8.02 -3.29 19.18
C LEU A 31 -8.44 -1.83 19.37
N LEU A 32 -8.40 -1.03 18.30
CA LEU A 32 -8.79 0.38 18.33
C LEU A 32 -10.29 0.51 18.58
N LYS A 33 -11.12 -0.21 17.82
CA LYS A 33 -12.59 -0.17 17.94
C LYS A 33 -13.08 -0.68 19.30
N SER A 34 -12.40 -1.65 19.89
CA SER A 34 -12.73 -2.16 21.22
C SER A 34 -12.21 -1.27 22.36
N GLY A 35 -11.53 -0.17 22.07
CA GLY A 35 -10.96 0.73 23.07
C GLY A 35 -9.75 0.18 23.82
N ARG A 36 -9.13 -0.92 23.36
CA ARG A 36 -8.00 -1.57 24.04
C ARG A 36 -6.67 -0.86 23.79
N ILE A 37 -6.55 -0.18 22.65
CA ILE A 37 -5.40 0.69 22.33
C ILE A 37 -5.82 2.15 22.14
N ALA A 38 -7.13 2.44 22.11
CA ALA A 38 -7.60 3.82 22.16
C ALA A 38 -7.36 4.35 23.58
N ASN A 39 -6.39 5.24 23.73
CA ASN A 39 -6.09 5.86 25.00
C ASN A 39 -6.62 7.31 25.03
N LYS A 40 -6.56 7.95 26.21
CA LYS A 40 -7.02 9.33 26.40
C LYS A 40 -5.95 10.37 26.03
N VAL A 41 -4.84 9.95 25.42
CA VAL A 41 -3.77 10.86 25.03
C VAL A 41 -4.18 11.53 23.71
N PRO A 42 -4.15 12.87 23.61
CA PRO A 42 -4.41 13.55 22.34
C PRO A 42 -3.46 13.05 21.25
N TRP A 43 -4.02 12.64 20.12
CA TRP A 43 -3.25 12.19 18.95
C TRP A 43 -3.58 13.09 17.76
N MET A 44 -2.55 13.58 17.08
CA MET A 44 -2.65 14.37 15.87
C MET A 44 -1.92 13.64 14.75
N ALA A 45 -2.60 13.45 13.62
CA ALA A 45 -2.05 12.86 12.41
C ALA A 45 -2.33 13.77 11.22
N GLY A 46 -1.44 13.75 10.23
CA GLY A 46 -1.55 14.53 9.01
C GLY A 46 -0.85 13.83 7.85
N VAL A 47 -1.18 14.25 6.63
CA VAL A 47 -0.57 13.81 5.38
C VAL A 47 -0.27 15.03 4.53
N ASN A 48 0.73 14.94 3.65
CA ASN A 48 0.96 15.98 2.64
C ASN A 48 0.22 15.65 1.32
N GLU A 49 0.11 16.63 0.42
CA GLU A 49 -0.64 16.51 -0.84
C GLU A 49 -0.03 15.48 -1.81
N ASN A 50 1.24 15.11 -1.64
CA ASN A 50 2.06 14.42 -2.63
C ASN A 50 2.86 13.22 -2.07
N GLU A 51 2.45 12.59 -0.95
CA GLU A 51 3.16 11.44 -0.35
C GLU A 51 3.41 10.29 -1.35
N GLY A 52 2.45 10.06 -2.28
CA GLY A 52 2.58 9.06 -3.33
C GLY A 52 3.77 9.28 -4.28
N PHE A 53 4.35 10.49 -4.30
CA PHE A 53 5.54 10.80 -5.07
C PHE A 53 6.79 10.05 -4.58
N VAL A 54 6.82 9.61 -3.32
CA VAL A 54 7.90 8.74 -2.82
C VAL A 54 8.02 7.47 -3.66
N ILE A 55 6.87 6.90 -4.05
CA ILE A 55 6.82 5.69 -4.88
C ILE A 55 6.97 6.05 -6.37
N LEU A 56 6.18 7.00 -6.87
CA LEU A 56 6.21 7.38 -8.28
C LEU A 56 7.58 7.92 -8.70
N GLY A 57 8.20 8.76 -7.88
CA GLY A 57 9.52 9.32 -8.14
C GLY A 57 10.61 8.23 -8.26
N LYS A 58 10.50 7.15 -7.48
CA LYS A 58 11.40 5.99 -7.62
C LYS A 58 11.17 5.25 -8.94
N MET A 59 9.91 5.09 -9.36
CA MET A 59 9.56 4.43 -10.62
C MET A 59 10.05 5.23 -11.83
N LEU A 60 9.95 6.56 -11.78
CA LEU A 60 10.42 7.45 -12.84
C LEU A 60 11.95 7.45 -13.05
N GLN A 61 12.73 6.85 -12.14
CA GLN A 61 14.16 6.60 -12.36
C GLN A 61 14.43 5.44 -13.32
N PHE A 62 13.47 4.52 -13.48
CA PHE A 62 13.65 3.28 -14.24
C PHE A 62 12.69 3.17 -15.42
N PHE A 63 11.55 3.86 -15.37
CA PHE A 63 10.51 3.84 -16.38
C PHE A 63 10.11 5.26 -16.74
N SER A 64 9.85 5.51 -18.01
CA SER A 64 9.16 6.72 -18.44
C SER A 64 7.71 6.73 -17.96
N SER A 65 7.10 7.91 -17.88
CA SER A 65 5.68 8.05 -17.53
C SER A 65 4.77 7.28 -18.50
N LEU A 66 5.12 7.19 -19.78
CA LEU A 66 4.37 6.41 -20.78
C LEU A 66 4.47 4.90 -20.55
N GLU A 67 5.64 4.41 -20.12
CA GLU A 67 5.81 2.98 -19.82
C GLU A 67 5.03 2.54 -18.59
N LEU A 68 4.94 3.39 -17.56
CA LEU A 68 4.15 3.10 -16.35
C LEU A 68 2.64 3.00 -16.61
N MET A 69 2.17 3.57 -17.73
CA MET A 69 0.75 3.64 -18.07
C MET A 69 0.31 2.52 -19.00
N LYS A 70 1.24 1.68 -19.48
CA LYS A 70 0.89 0.50 -20.28
C LYS A 70 0.18 -0.53 -19.40
N ASP A 71 -0.83 -1.19 -19.96
CA ASP A 71 -1.69 -2.14 -19.24
C ASP A 71 -0.90 -3.27 -18.58
N ASP A 72 0.07 -3.84 -19.29
CA ASP A 72 0.93 -4.90 -18.80
C ASP A 72 1.80 -4.48 -17.61
N VAL A 73 2.24 -3.22 -17.58
CA VAL A 73 3.00 -2.65 -16.46
C VAL A 73 2.06 -2.29 -15.31
N TRP A 74 0.91 -1.66 -15.57
CA TRP A 74 -0.08 -1.28 -14.57
C TRP A 74 -0.60 -2.49 -13.78
N ASP A 75 -0.94 -3.57 -14.49
CA ASP A 75 -1.54 -4.76 -13.89
C ASP A 75 -0.53 -5.55 -13.04
N ASN A 76 0.76 -5.53 -13.40
CA ASN A 76 1.80 -6.31 -12.72
C ASN A 76 2.59 -5.53 -11.66
N LEU A 77 2.91 -4.26 -11.93
CA LEU A 77 3.82 -3.46 -11.09
C LEU A 77 3.12 -2.96 -9.83
N LEU A 78 1.89 -2.45 -9.96
CA LEU A 78 1.18 -1.88 -8.83
C LEU A 78 0.71 -2.94 -7.82
N GLN A 79 0.50 -4.18 -8.26
CA GLN A 79 0.21 -5.30 -7.36
C GLN A 79 1.29 -5.44 -6.28
N HIS A 80 2.56 -5.23 -6.64
CA HIS A 80 3.69 -5.35 -5.74
C HIS A 80 3.89 -4.13 -4.85
N MET A 81 3.29 -2.97 -5.18
CA MET A 81 3.52 -1.70 -4.51
C MET A 81 2.39 -1.27 -3.57
N ILE A 82 1.16 -1.71 -3.82
CA ILE A 82 -0.03 -1.30 -3.05
C ILE A 82 -0.35 -2.31 -1.92
N PHE A 83 0.48 -3.35 -1.74
CA PHE A 83 0.35 -4.36 -0.67
C PHE A 83 -1.06 -4.95 -0.54
N TYR A 84 -1.71 -5.15 -1.69
CA TYR A 84 -3.10 -5.57 -1.73
C TYR A 84 -3.23 -7.08 -1.91
N ASN A 85 -4.37 -7.63 -1.48
CA ASN A 85 -4.67 -9.04 -1.69
C ASN A 85 -4.69 -9.36 -3.19
N LYS A 86 -3.85 -10.30 -3.61
CA LYS A 86 -3.68 -10.70 -5.03
C LYS A 86 -4.99 -11.14 -5.69
N THR A 87 -5.91 -11.76 -4.95
CA THR A 87 -7.17 -12.27 -5.47
C THR A 87 -8.15 -11.13 -5.85
N LEU A 88 -8.09 -10.02 -5.12
CA LEU A 88 -8.98 -8.87 -5.35
C LEU A 88 -8.35 -7.82 -6.28
N TRP A 89 -7.07 -8.01 -6.65
CA TRP A 89 -6.30 -7.04 -7.42
C TRP A 89 -6.93 -6.65 -8.76
N PRO A 90 -7.45 -7.57 -9.61
CA PRO A 90 -7.98 -7.19 -10.92
C PRO A 90 -9.14 -6.18 -10.85
N GLU A 91 -10.07 -6.38 -9.91
CA GLU A 91 -11.20 -5.48 -9.71
C GLU A 91 -10.76 -4.12 -9.17
N VAL A 92 -9.87 -4.12 -8.17
CA VAL A 92 -9.37 -2.89 -7.55
C VAL A 92 -8.51 -2.08 -8.52
N ALA A 93 -7.63 -2.71 -9.29
CA ALA A 93 -6.79 -2.05 -10.28
C ALA A 93 -7.64 -1.34 -11.34
N SER A 94 -8.68 -2.02 -11.84
CA SER A 94 -9.64 -1.44 -12.79
C SER A 94 -10.40 -0.25 -12.18
N ALA A 95 -10.92 -0.39 -10.95
CA ALA A 95 -11.63 0.69 -10.27
C ALA A 95 -10.75 1.93 -10.02
N VAL A 96 -9.50 1.73 -9.59
CA VAL A 96 -8.53 2.82 -9.37
C VAL A 96 -8.21 3.51 -10.70
N LYS A 97 -7.90 2.75 -11.75
CA LYS A 97 -7.59 3.28 -13.08
C LYS A 97 -8.74 4.12 -13.62
N ASN A 98 -9.96 3.60 -13.53
CA ASN A 98 -11.17 4.32 -13.96
C ASN A 98 -11.41 5.59 -13.14
N LYS A 99 -11.19 5.55 -11.82
CA LYS A 99 -11.39 6.71 -10.94
C LYS A 99 -10.43 7.86 -11.24
N PHE A 100 -9.15 7.57 -11.48
CA PHE A 100 -8.13 8.60 -11.64
C PHE A 100 -7.89 9.02 -13.09
N PHE A 101 -8.08 8.11 -14.05
CA PHE A 101 -7.77 8.36 -15.45
C PHE A 101 -8.98 8.21 -16.38
N GLY A 102 -9.95 7.37 -16.04
CA GLY A 102 -11.10 7.09 -16.90
C GLY A 102 -10.66 6.68 -18.31
N ASN A 103 -11.25 7.30 -19.34
CA ASN A 103 -10.88 7.08 -20.75
C ASN A 103 -9.74 8.01 -21.23
N LYS A 104 -9.05 8.71 -20.33
CA LYS A 104 -8.03 9.72 -20.68
C LYS A 104 -6.61 9.14 -20.72
N LEU A 105 -6.48 7.83 -20.67
CA LEU A 105 -5.23 7.17 -20.95
C LEU A 105 -4.96 7.25 -22.46
N PRO A 106 -3.72 7.50 -22.89
CA PRO A 106 -3.34 7.33 -24.29
C PRO A 106 -3.50 5.88 -24.75
#